data_AF-A0A524DB72-F1
#
_entry.id   AF-A0A524DB72-F1
#
_cell.length_a   1.000
_cell.length_b   1.000
_cell.length_c   1.000
_cell.angle_alpha   90.00
_cell.angle_beta   90.00
_cell.angle_gamma   90.00
#
_symmetry.space_group_name_H-M   'P 1'
#
loop_
_entity.id
_entity.type
_entity.pdbx_description
1 polymer ?
#
loop_
_entity_poly.entity_id
_entity_poly.type
_entity_poly.pdbx_seq_one_letter_code
_entity_poly.pdbx_strand_id
1 'polypeptide(L)'
;MPLEPNTIEYQVFYILTILLLVAKFSLSIYLGKKIYAKSKREGQFSFDFIFGVFILMVCLFISRLLYFFYDFYLTEFNPQNFLNPTALLMWMFASLVSTIGYATAMFTVDYRVLHFRLKGIIAYLIIGVGIFDSVWILGGFVKTQSDFELVSGLLMVANFLAIIIPIIFFYIGIKTMGLKKISFIIAFGVIIFSIGSSIVLQPIIAPLRNTFGDLIQIPIFFIFFIFKLVGLAMFSWGVTQFSL
;
A
#
# COMPACT_ATOMS: atom_id res chain seq x y z
N MET A 1 -23.40 -10.17 1.15
CA MET A 1 -23.47 -11.64 1.17
C MET A 1 -22.05 -12.17 0.98
N PRO A 2 -21.70 -13.37 1.47
CA PRO A 2 -20.43 -14.01 1.13
C PRO A 2 -20.30 -14.12 -0.40
N LEU A 3 -19.11 -13.89 -0.96
CA LEU A 3 -18.87 -14.06 -2.39
C LEU A 3 -18.60 -15.54 -2.64
N GLU A 4 -19.54 -16.26 -3.24
CA GLU A 4 -19.33 -17.69 -3.48
C GLU A 4 -18.17 -17.87 -4.49
N PRO A 5 -17.30 -18.89 -4.31
CA PRO A 5 -16.09 -19.09 -5.14
C PRO A 5 -16.34 -19.21 -6.65
N ASN A 6 -17.56 -19.58 -7.05
CA ASN A 6 -17.95 -19.75 -8.45
C ASN A 6 -18.73 -18.56 -9.04
N THR A 7 -18.89 -17.47 -8.28
CA THR A 7 -19.47 -16.23 -8.81
C THR A 7 -18.51 -15.52 -9.75
N ILE A 8 -19.07 -14.79 -10.72
CA ILE A 8 -18.28 -13.94 -11.63
C ILE A 8 -17.48 -12.91 -10.83
N GLU A 9 -18.07 -12.34 -9.77
CA GLU A 9 -17.44 -11.36 -8.88
C GLU A 9 -16.17 -11.92 -8.22
N TYR A 10 -16.26 -13.11 -7.61
CA TYR A 10 -15.12 -13.77 -7.00
C TYR A 10 -13.99 -14.02 -8.00
N GLN A 11 -14.32 -14.55 -9.18
CA GLN A 11 -13.34 -14.86 -10.22
C GLN A 11 -12.66 -13.59 -10.76
N VAL A 12 -13.42 -12.51 -10.96
CA VAL A 12 -12.87 -11.21 -11.37
C VAL A 12 -11.92 -10.68 -10.30
N PHE A 13 -12.29 -10.69 -9.02
CA PHE A 13 -11.44 -10.20 -7.94
C PHE A 13 -10.16 -11.03 -7.81
N TYR A 14 -10.26 -12.34 -8.00
CA TYR A 14 -9.16 -13.28 -7.98
C TYR A 14 -8.14 -12.97 -9.08
N ILE A 15 -8.61 -12.89 -10.33
CA ILE A 15 -7.77 -12.60 -11.50
C ILE A 15 -7.11 -11.22 -11.37
N LEU A 16 -7.88 -10.19 -10.99
CA LEU A 16 -7.33 -8.85 -10.80
C LEU A 16 -6.27 -8.81 -9.68
N THR A 17 -6.47 -9.58 -8.61
CA THR A 17 -5.47 -9.68 -7.54
C THR A 17 -4.18 -10.36 -8.02
N ILE A 18 -4.28 -11.42 -8.81
CA ILE A 18 -3.11 -12.09 -9.41
C ILE A 18 -2.36 -11.12 -10.33
N LEU A 19 -3.07 -10.39 -11.19
CA LEU A 19 -2.44 -9.39 -12.06
C LEU A 19 -1.73 -8.31 -11.25
N LEU A 20 -2.32 -7.86 -10.13
CA LEU A 20 -1.70 -6.88 -9.24
C LEU A 20 -0.43 -7.43 -8.57
N LEU A 21 -0.43 -8.71 -8.18
CA LEU A 21 0.75 -9.39 -7.65
C LEU A 21 1.86 -9.48 -8.69
N VAL A 22 1.55 -9.89 -9.93
CA VAL A 22 2.51 -9.94 -11.04
C VAL A 22 3.10 -8.57 -11.32
N ALA A 23 2.28 -7.51 -11.33
CA ALA A 23 2.75 -6.15 -11.53
C ALA A 23 3.70 -5.68 -10.41
N LYS A 24 3.34 -5.92 -9.14
CA LYS A 24 4.22 -5.59 -8.00
C LYS A 24 5.54 -6.33 -8.07
N PHE A 25 5.52 -7.63 -8.38
CA PHE A 25 6.73 -8.43 -8.56
C PHE A 25 7.60 -7.87 -9.69
N SER A 26 6.99 -7.51 -10.81
CA SER A 26 7.68 -6.92 -11.97
C SER A 26 8.31 -5.56 -11.62
N LEU A 27 7.61 -4.72 -10.87
CA LEU A 27 8.13 -3.43 -10.38
C LEU A 27 9.27 -3.61 -9.37
N SER A 28 9.18 -4.59 -8.47
CA SER A 28 10.27 -4.94 -7.56
C SER A 28 11.52 -5.37 -8.32
N ILE A 29 11.39 -6.24 -9.33
CA ILE A 29 12.51 -6.63 -10.20
C ILE A 29 13.08 -5.41 -10.94
N TYR A 30 12.21 -4.55 -11.49
CA TYR A 30 12.62 -3.33 -12.19
C TYR A 30 13.47 -2.43 -11.30
N LEU A 31 13.01 -2.13 -10.08
CA LEU A 31 13.74 -1.32 -9.11
C LEU A 31 15.05 -2.00 -8.68
N GLY A 32 15.03 -3.30 -8.41
CA GLY A 32 16.22 -4.08 -8.07
C GLY A 32 17.30 -4.02 -9.15
N LYS A 33 16.91 -4.14 -10.43
CA LYS A 33 17.83 -3.97 -11.58
C LYS A 33 18.43 -2.56 -11.62
N LYS A 34 17.65 -1.52 -11.32
CA LYS A 34 18.13 -0.13 -11.29
C LYS A 34 19.11 0.10 -10.15
N ILE A 35 18.83 -0.42 -8.96
CA ILE A 35 19.73 -0.37 -7.80
C ILE A 35 21.05 -1.07 -8.14
N TYR A 36 20.99 -2.30 -8.67
CA TYR A 36 22.20 -3.05 -9.06
C TYR A 36 23.04 -2.29 -10.09
N ALA A 37 22.40 -1.75 -11.14
CA ALA A 37 23.10 -0.97 -12.16
C ALA A 37 23.75 0.30 -11.59
N LYS A 38 23.09 0.97 -10.63
CA LYS A 38 23.64 2.14 -9.94
C LYS A 38 24.83 1.76 -9.07
N SER A 39 24.71 0.75 -8.21
CA SER A 39 25.81 0.29 -7.35
C SER A 39 27.03 -0.17 -8.15
N LYS A 40 26.82 -0.80 -9.31
CA LYS A 40 27.93 -1.16 -10.21
C LYS A 40 28.67 0.06 -10.78
N ARG A 41 27.97 1.16 -11.06
CA ARG A 41 28.58 2.40 -11.58
C ARG A 41 29.32 3.18 -10.50
N GLU A 42 28.75 3.23 -9.30
CA GLU A 42 29.32 3.99 -8.17
C GLU A 42 30.38 3.22 -7.40
N GLY A 43 30.51 1.91 -7.64
CA GLY A 43 31.46 1.04 -6.94
C GLY A 43 31.08 0.73 -5.48
N GLN A 44 29.98 1.29 -4.98
CA GLN A 44 29.48 1.07 -3.63
C GLN A 44 27.95 0.98 -3.60
N PHE A 45 27.44 0.23 -2.64
CA PHE A 45 26.01 0.17 -2.36
C PHE A 45 25.62 1.29 -1.39
N SER A 46 24.58 2.06 -1.72
CA SER A 46 24.07 3.14 -0.87
C SER A 46 22.58 2.96 -0.60
N PHE A 47 22.17 3.16 0.66
CA PHE A 47 20.76 3.16 1.04
C PHE A 47 20.12 4.49 0.62
N ASP A 48 19.66 4.56 -0.62
CA ASP A 48 19.11 5.76 -1.24
C ASP A 48 17.57 5.71 -1.38
N PHE A 49 17.00 6.73 -2.01
CA PHE A 49 15.55 6.82 -2.21
C PHE A 49 15.00 5.66 -3.05
N ILE A 50 15.74 5.21 -4.07
CA ILE A 50 15.34 4.07 -4.91
C ILE A 50 15.30 2.78 -4.08
N PHE A 51 16.30 2.56 -3.21
CA PHE A 51 16.33 1.41 -2.32
C PHE A 51 15.18 1.41 -1.31
N GLY A 52 14.86 2.56 -0.71
CA GLY A 52 13.69 2.68 0.18
C GLY A 52 12.37 2.30 -0.50
N VAL A 53 12.17 2.74 -1.75
CA VAL A 53 10.98 2.39 -2.54
C VAL A 53 11.00 0.93 -3.00
N PHE A 54 12.18 0.35 -3.26
CA PHE A 54 12.30 -1.08 -3.53
C PHE A 54 11.85 -1.92 -2.34
N ILE A 55 12.28 -1.59 -1.11
CA ILE A 55 11.81 -2.27 0.11
C ILE A 55 10.29 -2.15 0.23
N LEU A 56 9.73 -0.95 0.01
CA LEU A 56 8.27 -0.75 0.00
C LEU A 56 7.58 -1.69 -1.00
N MET A 57 8.07 -1.80 -2.24
CA MET A 57 7.45 -2.68 -3.25
C MET A 57 7.51 -4.15 -2.87
N VAL A 58 8.62 -4.62 -2.30
CA VAL A 58 8.76 -5.99 -1.79
C VAL A 58 7.78 -6.23 -0.63
N CYS A 59 7.70 -5.33 0.33
CA CYS A 59 6.75 -5.41 1.45
C CYS A 59 5.30 -5.41 0.95
N LEU A 60 4.94 -4.53 0.00
CA LEU A 60 3.59 -4.48 -0.58
C LEU A 60 3.25 -5.72 -1.43
N PHE A 61 4.24 -6.40 -1.99
CA PHE A 61 4.08 -7.68 -2.68
C PHE A 61 3.79 -8.80 -1.67
N ILE A 62 4.65 -8.97 -0.67
CA ILE A 62 4.50 -10.00 0.37
C ILE A 62 3.19 -9.81 1.13
N SER A 63 2.90 -8.57 1.56
CA SER A 63 1.64 -8.23 2.21
C SER A 63 0.43 -8.61 1.34
N ARG A 64 0.49 -8.40 0.02
CA ARG A 64 -0.64 -8.78 -0.85
C ARG A 64 -0.74 -10.30 -1.06
N LEU A 65 0.34 -11.06 -0.99
CA LEU A 65 0.25 -12.52 -0.97
C LEU A 65 -0.48 -13.02 0.28
N LEU A 66 -0.16 -12.44 1.44
CA LEU A 66 -0.85 -12.76 2.70
C LEU A 66 -2.32 -12.35 2.65
N TYR A 67 -2.63 -11.15 2.16
CA TYR A 67 -4.01 -10.73 1.95
C TYR A 67 -4.75 -11.57 0.91
N PHE A 68 -4.08 -12.06 -0.13
CA PHE A 68 -4.70 -12.96 -1.09
C PHE A 68 -5.12 -14.28 -0.43
N PHE A 69 -4.28 -14.84 0.44
CA PHE A 69 -4.66 -16.02 1.22
C PHE A 69 -5.81 -15.71 2.19
N TYR A 70 -5.74 -14.58 2.88
CA TYR A 70 -6.81 -14.10 3.76
C TYR A 70 -8.15 -13.93 3.03
N ASP A 71 -8.16 -13.19 1.92
CA ASP A 71 -9.35 -12.82 1.16
C ASP A 71 -10.01 -14.06 0.51
N PHE A 72 -9.23 -14.90 -0.18
CA PHE A 72 -9.77 -15.94 -1.04
C PHE A 72 -9.88 -17.33 -0.40
N TYR A 73 -9.06 -17.63 0.62
CA TYR A 73 -9.01 -18.98 1.21
C TYR A 73 -9.48 -19.04 2.66
N LEU A 74 -9.25 -17.98 3.46
CA LEU A 74 -9.64 -17.99 4.86
C LEU A 74 -11.01 -17.35 5.09
N THR A 75 -11.28 -16.24 4.40
CA THR A 75 -12.50 -15.46 4.64
C THR A 75 -13.54 -15.62 3.55
N GLU A 76 -13.12 -15.85 2.30
CA GLU A 76 -14.01 -15.88 1.12
C GLU A 76 -14.88 -14.61 1.04
N PHE A 77 -14.32 -13.48 1.47
CA PHE A 77 -15.03 -12.20 1.61
C PHE A 77 -16.28 -12.26 2.52
N ASN A 78 -16.41 -13.28 3.36
CA ASN A 78 -17.48 -13.38 4.35
C ASN A 78 -17.08 -12.65 5.64
N PRO A 79 -17.80 -11.57 6.05
CA PRO A 79 -17.48 -10.84 7.26
C PRO A 79 -17.49 -11.68 8.54
N GLN A 80 -18.29 -12.76 8.58
CA GLN A 80 -18.35 -13.66 9.74
C GLN A 80 -17.04 -14.40 9.97
N ASN A 81 -16.29 -14.67 8.89
CA ASN A 81 -15.01 -15.36 8.95
C ASN A 81 -13.85 -14.44 9.33
N PHE A 82 -14.06 -13.11 9.37
CA PHE A 82 -13.01 -12.15 9.71
C PHE A 82 -12.52 -12.31 11.15
N LEU A 83 -13.38 -12.84 12.04
CA LEU A 83 -13.06 -13.09 13.45
C LEU A 83 -12.41 -14.46 13.70
N ASN A 84 -12.24 -15.28 12.66
CA ASN A 84 -11.51 -16.54 12.78
C ASN A 84 -10.08 -16.24 13.23
N PRO A 85 -9.55 -16.88 14.30
CA PRO A 85 -8.21 -16.59 14.81
C PRO A 85 -7.11 -16.71 13.76
N THR A 86 -7.19 -17.69 12.87
CA THR A 86 -6.21 -17.88 11.79
C THR A 86 -6.31 -16.75 10.75
N ALA A 87 -7.52 -16.31 10.42
CA ALA A 87 -7.73 -15.19 9.51
C ALA A 87 -7.21 -13.87 10.12
N LEU A 88 -7.50 -13.60 11.39
CA LEU A 88 -7.00 -12.43 12.11
C LEU A 88 -5.47 -12.37 12.13
N LEU A 89 -4.81 -13.49 12.43
CA LEU A 89 -3.35 -13.56 12.40
C LEU A 89 -2.79 -13.31 11.00
N MET A 90 -3.38 -13.89 9.96
CA MET A 90 -2.95 -13.66 8.57
C MET A 90 -3.09 -12.19 8.18
N TRP A 91 -4.21 -11.57 8.52
CA TRP A 91 -4.45 -10.14 8.29
C TRP A 91 -3.45 -9.26 9.04
N MET A 92 -3.18 -9.58 10.30
CA MET A 92 -2.22 -8.88 11.14
C MET A 92 -0.81 -8.91 10.54
N PHE A 93 -0.32 -10.08 10.13
CA PHE A 93 0.99 -10.19 9.48
C PHE A 93 1.03 -9.44 8.15
N ALA A 94 -0.03 -9.52 7.35
CA ALA A 94 -0.15 -8.77 6.11
C ALA A 94 -0.07 -7.25 6.35
N SER A 95 -0.78 -6.76 7.38
CA SER A 95 -0.77 -5.37 7.82
C SER A 95 0.63 -4.95 8.26
N LEU A 96 1.24 -5.68 9.20
CA LEU A 96 2.56 -5.38 9.75
C LEU A 96 3.64 -5.29 8.67
N VAL A 97 3.66 -6.25 7.74
CA VAL A 97 4.61 -6.24 6.61
C VAL A 97 4.42 -4.99 5.74
N SER A 98 3.17 -4.59 5.47
CA SER A 98 2.90 -3.38 4.71
C SER A 98 3.37 -2.12 5.44
N THR A 99 3.13 -2.06 6.75
CA THR A 99 3.51 -0.96 7.63
C THR A 99 5.02 -0.77 7.69
N ILE A 100 5.80 -1.86 7.76
CA ILE A 100 7.27 -1.81 7.69
C ILE A 100 7.74 -1.21 6.35
N GLY A 101 7.09 -1.60 5.24
CA GLY A 101 7.37 -1.05 3.92
C GLY A 101 7.11 0.45 3.85
N TYR A 102 5.92 0.90 4.30
CA TYR A 102 5.57 2.32 4.34
C TYR A 102 6.49 3.12 5.24
N ALA A 103 6.80 2.63 6.44
CA ALA A 103 7.70 3.29 7.37
C ALA A 103 9.11 3.46 6.78
N THR A 104 9.62 2.42 6.10
CA THR A 104 10.93 2.47 5.45
C THR A 104 10.96 3.50 4.33
N ALA A 105 9.94 3.54 3.48
CA ALA A 105 9.83 4.57 2.44
C ALA A 105 9.76 5.97 3.04
N MET A 106 8.93 6.18 4.06
CA MET A 106 8.80 7.48 4.73
C MET A 106 10.08 7.93 5.40
N PHE A 107 10.77 7.02 6.09
CA PHE A 107 12.07 7.30 6.71
C PHE A 107 13.11 7.67 5.65
N THR A 108 13.10 6.97 4.51
CA THR A 108 14.01 7.26 3.41
C THR A 108 13.72 8.62 2.79
N VAL A 109 12.45 8.98 2.60
CA VAL A 109 12.06 10.33 2.13
C VAL A 109 12.57 11.39 3.10
N ASP A 110 12.33 11.24 4.40
CA ASP A 110 12.80 12.22 5.37
C ASP A 110 14.33 12.33 5.37
N TYR A 111 15.04 11.19 5.47
CA TYR A 111 16.49 11.17 5.55
C TYR A 111 17.18 11.66 4.27
N ARG A 112 16.74 11.20 3.09
CA ARG A 112 17.40 11.49 1.80
C ARG A 112 16.86 12.71 1.08
N VAL A 113 15.57 13.00 1.19
CA VAL A 113 14.94 14.09 0.44
C VAL A 113 14.80 15.34 1.31
N LEU A 114 14.45 15.19 2.59
CA LEU A 114 14.29 16.32 3.50
C LEU A 114 15.51 16.58 4.39
N HIS A 115 16.57 15.78 4.28
CA HIS A 115 17.76 15.85 5.15
C HIS A 115 17.41 15.74 6.64
N PHE A 116 16.51 14.82 6.99
CA PHE A 116 16.09 14.48 8.34
C PHE A 116 15.40 15.60 9.14
N ARG A 117 14.73 16.54 8.44
CA ARG A 117 13.99 17.65 9.05
C ARG A 117 12.83 17.19 9.94
N LEU A 118 12.17 16.08 9.60
CA LEU A 118 11.06 15.53 10.38
C LEU A 118 11.52 14.54 11.47
N LYS A 119 12.84 14.30 11.59
CA LYS A 119 13.45 13.40 12.57
C LYS A 119 12.84 11.99 12.59
N GLY A 120 12.33 11.51 11.46
CA GLY A 120 11.68 10.21 11.33
C GLY A 120 10.30 10.09 11.98
N ILE A 121 9.72 11.16 12.54
CA ILE A 121 8.47 11.12 13.31
C ILE A 121 7.35 10.41 12.56
N ILE A 122 7.19 10.69 11.26
CA ILE A 122 6.13 10.06 10.46
C ILE A 122 6.34 8.56 10.31
N ALA A 123 7.58 8.11 10.10
CA ALA A 123 7.89 6.68 10.02
C ALA A 123 7.63 5.98 11.36
N TYR A 124 7.98 6.62 12.49
CA TYR A 124 7.72 6.08 13.82
C TYR A 124 6.22 5.98 14.13
N LEU A 125 5.42 6.98 13.71
CA LEU A 125 3.96 6.91 13.85
C LEU A 125 3.38 5.73 13.06
N ILE A 126 3.84 5.51 11.82
CA ILE A 126 3.40 4.37 11.00
C ILE A 126 3.74 3.05 11.69
N ILE A 127 4.98 2.88 12.18
CA ILE A 127 5.38 1.68 12.93
C ILE A 127 4.51 1.51 14.18
N GLY A 128 4.25 2.59 14.92
CA GLY A 128 3.39 2.59 16.09
C GLY A 128 2.00 2.04 15.82
N VAL A 129 1.38 2.40 14.68
CA VAL A 129 0.10 1.84 14.24
C VAL A 129 0.22 0.32 14.02
N GLY A 130 1.25 -0.15 13.31
CA GLY A 130 1.42 -1.60 13.09
C GLY A 130 1.68 -2.40 14.36
N ILE A 131 2.43 -1.84 15.32
CA ILE A 131 2.62 -2.45 16.64
C ILE A 131 1.30 -2.50 17.40
N PHE A 132 0.55 -1.39 17.41
CA PHE A 132 -0.75 -1.32 18.06
C PHE A 132 -1.70 -2.39 17.51
N ASP A 133 -1.85 -2.47 16.18
CA ASP A 133 -2.69 -3.48 15.52
C ASP A 133 -2.28 -4.91 15.93
N SER A 134 -0.97 -5.16 15.97
CA SER A 134 -0.42 -6.48 16.33
C SER A 134 -0.71 -6.84 17.78
N VAL A 135 -0.48 -5.91 18.72
CA VAL A 135 -0.77 -6.11 20.14
C VAL A 135 -2.26 -6.27 20.38
N TRP A 136 -3.10 -5.50 19.68
CA TRP A 136 -4.55 -5.56 19.82
C TRP A 136 -5.11 -6.91 19.37
N ILE A 137 -4.60 -7.45 18.26
CA ILE A 137 -5.00 -8.77 17.76
C ILE A 137 -4.44 -9.89 18.65
N LEU A 138 -3.14 -9.88 18.96
CA LEU A 138 -2.51 -10.93 19.78
C LEU A 138 -3.03 -10.95 21.23
N GLY A 139 -3.45 -9.80 21.76
CA GLY A 139 -4.06 -9.70 23.07
C GLY A 139 -5.51 -10.21 23.14
N GLY A 140 -6.09 -10.64 22.01
CA GLY A 140 -7.47 -11.16 21.97
C GLY A 140 -8.54 -10.09 22.18
N PHE A 141 -8.23 -8.83 21.87
CA PHE A 141 -9.16 -7.70 22.03
C PHE A 141 -10.15 -7.59 20.84
N VAL A 142 -9.90 -8.26 19.72
CA VAL A 142 -10.83 -8.33 18.58
C VAL A 142 -11.81 -9.47 18.80
N LYS A 143 -13.01 -9.16 19.32
CA LYS A 143 -14.07 -10.16 19.59
C LYS A 143 -15.32 -9.96 18.75
N THR A 144 -15.51 -8.76 18.22
CA THR A 144 -16.66 -8.38 17.42
C THR A 144 -16.22 -7.80 16.08
N GLN A 145 -17.15 -7.77 15.12
CA GLN A 145 -16.90 -7.13 13.82
C GLN A 145 -16.54 -5.64 13.99
N SER A 146 -17.18 -4.95 14.95
CA SER A 146 -16.86 -3.55 15.24
C SER A 146 -15.42 -3.35 15.72
N ASP A 147 -14.87 -4.30 16.50
CA ASP A 147 -13.48 -4.23 16.95
C ASP A 147 -12.53 -4.39 15.75
N PHE A 148 -12.85 -5.29 14.82
CA PHE A 148 -12.07 -5.48 13.60
C PHE A 148 -12.14 -4.27 12.67
N GLU A 149 -13.32 -3.66 12.54
CA GLU A 149 -13.51 -2.41 11.78
C GLU A 149 -12.70 -1.24 12.38
N LEU A 150 -12.60 -1.16 13.71
CA LEU A 150 -11.77 -0.16 14.38
C LEU A 150 -10.29 -0.35 14.06
N VAL A 151 -9.77 -1.57 14.23
CA VAL A 151 -8.34 -1.87 13.97
C VAL A 151 -8.02 -1.68 12.49
N SER A 152 -8.86 -2.18 11.59
CA SER A 152 -8.67 -1.96 10.14
C SER A 152 -8.82 -0.49 9.73
N GLY A 153 -9.64 0.29 10.45
CA GLY A 153 -9.77 1.73 10.28
C GLY A 153 -8.51 2.50 10.64
N LEU A 154 -7.70 2.04 11.61
CA LEU A 154 -6.44 2.69 11.98
C LEU A 154 -5.41 2.66 10.84
N LEU A 155 -5.48 1.68 9.93
CA LEU A 155 -4.67 1.68 8.72
C LEU A 155 -4.98 2.86 7.78
N MET A 156 -6.16 3.47 7.90
CA MET A 156 -6.43 4.72 7.18
C MET A 156 -5.52 5.85 7.66
N VAL A 157 -5.10 5.87 8.94
CA VAL A 157 -4.16 6.86 9.46
C VAL A 157 -2.84 6.78 8.69
N ALA A 158 -2.33 5.57 8.43
CA ALA A 158 -1.12 5.39 7.61
C ALA A 158 -1.31 5.92 6.18
N ASN A 159 -2.50 5.72 5.58
CA ASN A 159 -2.83 6.28 4.27
C ASN A 159 -2.91 7.82 4.29
N PHE A 160 -3.43 8.42 5.36
CA PHE A 160 -3.43 9.89 5.53
C PHE A 160 -2.02 10.44 5.69
N LEU A 161 -1.16 9.75 6.46
CA LEU A 161 0.26 10.13 6.59
C LEU A 161 0.99 10.06 5.25
N ALA A 162 0.58 9.18 4.34
CA ALA A 162 1.15 9.11 2.99
C ALA A 162 0.88 10.38 2.14
N ILE A 163 -0.12 11.21 2.48
CA ILE A 163 -0.39 12.51 1.81
C ILE A 163 0.77 13.50 1.98
N ILE A 164 1.59 13.31 3.01
CA ILE A 164 2.80 14.12 3.23
C ILE A 164 3.76 13.98 2.04
N ILE A 165 3.86 12.79 1.42
CA ILE A 165 4.75 12.58 0.27
C ILE A 165 4.37 13.50 -0.91
N PRO A 166 3.12 13.50 -1.43
CA PRO A 166 2.71 14.45 -2.46
C PRO A 166 3.01 15.90 -2.12
N ILE A 167 2.74 16.34 -0.88
CA ILE A 167 2.99 17.73 -0.46
C ILE A 167 4.49 18.07 -0.60
N ILE A 168 5.37 17.20 -0.10
CA ILE A 168 6.83 17.39 -0.20
C ILE A 168 7.26 17.47 -1.67
N PHE A 169 6.81 16.52 -2.50
CA PHE A 169 7.25 16.48 -3.90
C PHE A 169 6.62 17.60 -4.75
N PHE A 170 5.40 18.05 -4.47
CA PHE A 170 4.86 19.27 -5.07
C PHE A 170 5.73 20.48 -4.72
N TYR A 171 6.10 20.63 -3.45
CA TYR A 171 6.98 21.72 -3.01
C TYR A 171 8.33 21.70 -3.73
N ILE A 172 8.99 20.53 -3.81
CA ILE A 172 10.26 20.36 -4.55
C ILE A 172 10.06 20.68 -6.04
N GLY A 173 8.98 20.20 -6.65
CA GLY A 173 8.70 20.45 -8.06
C GLY A 173 8.46 21.92 -8.40
N ILE A 174 7.89 22.68 -7.47
CA ILE A 174 7.70 24.14 -7.62
C ILE A 174 9.02 24.89 -7.45
N LYS A 175 9.87 24.47 -6.51
CA LYS A 175 11.11 25.19 -6.15
C LYS A 175 12.32 24.84 -7.03
N THR A 176 12.37 23.63 -7.59
CA THR A 176 13.55 23.13 -8.33
C THR A 176 13.18 22.83 -9.78
N MET A 177 13.53 23.73 -10.70
CA MET A 177 13.16 23.60 -12.13
C MET A 177 13.62 22.29 -12.76
N GLY A 178 14.82 21.79 -12.44
CA GLY A 178 15.35 20.54 -12.99
C GLY A 178 14.61 19.28 -12.54
N LEU A 179 13.91 19.32 -11.40
CA LEU A 179 13.19 18.17 -10.85
C LEU A 179 11.67 18.26 -11.03
N LYS A 180 11.15 19.37 -11.56
CA LYS A 180 9.70 19.66 -11.64
C LYS A 180 8.86 18.51 -12.17
N LYS A 181 9.19 17.99 -13.36
CA LYS A 181 8.42 16.91 -14.00
C LYS A 181 8.46 15.63 -13.18
N ILE A 182 9.63 15.27 -12.67
CA ILE A 182 9.85 14.01 -11.94
C ILE A 182 9.12 14.07 -10.59
N SER A 183 9.26 15.18 -9.86
CA SER A 183 8.60 15.37 -8.56
C SER A 183 7.07 15.33 -8.69
N PHE A 184 6.49 15.96 -9.73
CA PHE A 184 5.06 15.86 -9.96
C PHE A 184 4.61 14.44 -10.32
N ILE A 185 5.40 13.69 -11.10
CA ILE A 185 5.07 12.29 -11.41
C ILE A 185 5.06 11.43 -10.14
N ILE A 186 6.02 11.65 -9.23
CA ILE A 186 6.04 10.99 -7.92
C ILE A 186 4.79 11.37 -7.10
N ALA A 187 4.49 12.68 -6.99
CA ALA A 187 3.36 13.17 -6.22
C ALA A 187 2.01 12.63 -6.74
N PHE A 188 1.78 12.72 -8.05
CA PHE A 188 0.58 12.18 -8.69
C PHE A 188 0.51 10.66 -8.60
N GLY A 189 1.64 9.96 -8.73
CA GLY A 189 1.68 8.51 -8.56
C GLY A 189 1.18 8.07 -7.17
N VAL A 190 1.65 8.76 -6.11
CA VAL A 190 1.17 8.50 -4.74
C VAL A 190 -0.30 8.88 -4.58
N ILE A 191 -0.75 10.02 -5.11
CA ILE A 191 -2.17 10.42 -5.04
C ILE A 191 -3.08 9.39 -5.71
N ILE A 192 -2.76 8.99 -6.94
CA ILE A 192 -3.54 8.00 -7.70
C ILE A 192 -3.57 6.67 -6.95
N PHE A 193 -2.43 6.23 -6.41
CA PHE A 193 -2.35 5.02 -5.60
C PHE A 193 -3.21 5.11 -4.33
N SER A 194 -3.17 6.24 -3.61
CA SER A 194 -3.93 6.45 -2.38
C SER A 194 -5.43 6.51 -2.66
N ILE A 195 -5.88 7.26 -3.67
CA ILE A 195 -7.29 7.29 -4.08
C ILE A 195 -7.76 5.88 -4.47
N GLY A 196 -6.97 5.18 -5.29
CA GLY A 196 -7.24 3.81 -5.67
C GLY A 196 -7.38 2.91 -4.46
N SER A 197 -6.48 3.02 -3.47
CA SER A 197 -6.53 2.22 -2.25
C SER A 197 -7.72 2.54 -1.35
N SER A 198 -8.15 3.80 -1.31
CA SER A 198 -9.26 4.25 -0.47
C SER A 198 -10.63 3.86 -1.02
N ILE A 199 -10.82 3.75 -2.34
CA ILE A 199 -12.14 3.48 -2.94
C ILE A 199 -12.74 2.13 -2.51
N VAL A 200 -11.88 1.18 -2.09
CA VAL A 200 -12.31 -0.15 -1.64
C VAL A 200 -12.50 -0.27 -0.13
N LEU A 201 -12.39 0.84 0.62
CA LEU A 201 -12.62 0.82 2.05
C LEU A 201 -14.12 0.67 2.34
N GLN A 202 -14.46 -0.07 3.40
CA GLN A 202 -15.85 -0.33 3.80
C GLN A 202 -16.71 0.94 3.94
N PRO A 203 -16.22 2.05 4.54
CA PRO A 203 -17.00 3.29 4.63
C PRO A 203 -17.38 3.89 3.27
N ILE A 204 -16.66 3.57 2.18
CA ILE A 204 -16.94 4.03 0.82
C ILE A 204 -17.77 2.99 0.05
N ILE A 205 -17.43 1.71 0.16
CA ILE A 205 -18.17 0.63 -0.53
C ILE A 205 -19.60 0.51 -0.01
N ALA A 206 -19.81 0.53 1.31
CA ALA A 206 -21.11 0.21 1.89
C ALA A 206 -22.25 1.15 1.42
N PRO A 207 -22.10 2.50 1.40
CA PRO A 207 -23.11 3.39 0.84
C PRO A 207 -23.38 3.17 -0.65
N LEU A 208 -22.32 2.91 -1.43
CA LEU A 208 -22.45 2.65 -2.87
C LEU A 208 -23.22 1.36 -3.13
N ARG A 209 -22.93 0.30 -2.38
CA ARG A 209 -23.64 -0.99 -2.45
C ARG A 209 -25.12 -0.85 -2.09
N ASN A 210 -25.43 -0.08 -1.05
CA ASN A 210 -26.82 0.17 -0.64
C ASN A 210 -27.62 0.95 -1.70
N THR A 211 -26.95 1.77 -2.50
CA THR A 211 -27.58 2.62 -3.52
C THR A 211 -27.69 1.92 -4.89
N PHE A 212 -26.63 1.24 -5.30
CA PHE A 212 -26.48 0.69 -6.66
C PHE A 212 -26.55 -0.85 -6.73
N GLY A 213 -26.69 -1.52 -5.57
CA GLY A 213 -26.69 -2.99 -5.47
C GLY A 213 -25.27 -3.60 -5.42
N ASP A 214 -25.20 -4.93 -5.28
CA ASP A 214 -23.92 -5.65 -5.11
C ASP A 214 -23.01 -5.59 -6.35
N LEU A 215 -23.59 -5.49 -7.55
CA LEU A 215 -22.86 -5.45 -8.83
C LEU A 215 -21.94 -4.22 -8.97
N ILE A 216 -22.16 -3.15 -8.22
CA ILE A 216 -21.30 -1.95 -8.25
C ILE A 216 -19.87 -2.24 -7.76
N GLN A 217 -19.67 -3.34 -7.02
CA GLN A 217 -18.36 -3.72 -6.51
C GLN A 217 -17.40 -4.08 -7.65
N ILE A 218 -17.88 -4.67 -8.75
CA ILE A 218 -17.04 -5.03 -9.91
C ILE A 218 -16.33 -3.80 -10.52
N PRO A 219 -17.05 -2.75 -10.98
CA PRO A 219 -16.40 -1.57 -11.55
C PRO A 219 -15.54 -0.82 -10.52
N ILE A 220 -15.93 -0.78 -9.24
CA ILE A 220 -15.12 -0.19 -8.17
C ILE A 220 -13.78 -0.92 -8.05
N PHE A 221 -13.79 -2.25 -8.05
CA PHE A 221 -12.58 -3.06 -7.94
C PHE A 221 -11.68 -2.93 -9.18
N PHE A 222 -12.28 -2.74 -10.35
CA PHE A 222 -11.55 -2.46 -11.59
C PHE A 222 -10.86 -1.09 -11.55
N ILE A 223 -11.56 -0.05 -11.07
CA ILE A 223 -10.98 1.29 -10.86
C ILE A 223 -9.84 1.24 -9.84
N PHE A 224 -10.06 0.56 -8.71
CA PHE A 224 -9.03 0.28 -7.70
C PHE A 224 -7.79 -0.34 -8.32
N PHE A 225 -7.97 -1.36 -9.14
CA PHE A 225 -6.88 -2.08 -9.79
C PHE A 225 -6.08 -1.17 -10.73
N ILE A 226 -6.75 -0.45 -11.62
CA ILE A 226 -6.10 0.48 -12.57
C ILE A 226 -5.34 1.56 -11.80
N PHE A 227 -5.97 2.19 -10.80
CA PHE A 227 -5.37 3.27 -10.04
C PHE A 227 -4.15 2.76 -9.27
N LYS A 228 -4.21 1.58 -8.66
CA LYS A 228 -3.04 0.99 -8.02
C LYS A 228 -1.90 0.74 -9.00
N LEU A 229 -2.19 0.16 -10.17
CA LEU A 229 -1.16 -0.12 -11.16
C LEU A 229 -0.50 1.14 -11.69
N VAL A 230 -1.30 2.12 -12.13
CA VAL A 230 -0.82 3.38 -12.67
C VAL A 230 -0.05 4.15 -11.59
N GLY A 231 -0.61 4.26 -10.39
CA GLY A 231 0.03 4.95 -9.27
C GLY A 231 1.38 4.34 -8.89
N LEU A 232 1.45 3.01 -8.74
CA LEU A 232 2.71 2.32 -8.44
C LEU A 232 3.72 2.47 -9.58
N ALA A 233 3.29 2.31 -10.84
CA ALA A 233 4.19 2.44 -11.99
C ALA A 233 4.77 3.86 -12.11
N MET A 234 3.93 4.89 -11.96
CA MET A 234 4.36 6.30 -11.95
C MET A 234 5.33 6.57 -10.80
N PHE A 235 5.00 6.11 -9.59
CA PHE A 235 5.85 6.30 -8.41
C PHE A 235 7.20 5.61 -8.59
N SER A 236 7.21 4.32 -8.95
CA SER A 236 8.45 3.57 -9.18
C SER A 236 9.31 4.16 -10.29
N TRP A 237 8.69 4.55 -11.42
CA TRP A 237 9.42 5.19 -12.52
C TRP A 237 10.00 6.54 -12.08
N GLY A 238 9.18 7.39 -11.44
CA GLY A 238 9.59 8.72 -10.98
C GLY A 238 10.77 8.65 -10.02
N VAL A 239 10.72 7.74 -9.05
CA VAL A 239 11.81 7.52 -8.08
C VAL A 239 13.12 7.15 -8.78
N THR A 240 13.08 6.31 -9.83
CA THR A 240 14.31 5.95 -10.57
C THR A 240 14.93 7.07 -11.39
N GLN A 241 14.17 8.11 -11.70
CA GLN A 241 14.66 9.30 -12.40
C GLN A 241 15.05 10.42 -11.43
N PHE A 242 14.67 10.31 -10.16
CA PHE A 242 14.91 11.35 -9.17
C PHE A 242 16.37 11.29 -8.69
N SER A 243 17.23 12.10 -9.31
CA SER A 243 18.60 12.34 -8.85
C SER A 243 18.67 13.69 -8.13
N LEU A 244 18.94 13.66 -6.83
CA LEU A 244 19.35 14.85 -6.06
C LEU A 244 20.84 15.13 -6.26
#